data_AF-A0A839S3T1-F1
#
_entry.id   AF-A0A839S3T1-F1
#
_cell.length_a   1.000
_cell.length_b   1.000
_cell.length_c   1.000
_cell.angle_alpha   90.00
_cell.angle_beta   90.00
_cell.angle_gamma   90.00
#
_symmetry.space_group_name_H-M   'P 1'
#
loop_
_entity.id
_entity.type
_entity.pdbx_description
1 polymer ?
#
loop_
_entity_poly.entity_id
_entity_poly.type
_entity_poly.pdbx_seq_one_letter_code
_entity_poly.pdbx_strand_id
1 'polypeptide(L)'
;MQRQGNERPHHGHSEHGDAEHGNADDELIIDCDRCRVRGDACRDCVVSVLLGPPPELRWDETERRPVDALADGGMVPHLRLVPVEPVETGEPTDDGRRAG
;
A
#
# COMPACT_ATOMS: atom_id res chain seq x y z
N MET A 1 -43.04 21.46 6.04
CA MET A 1 -43.05 20.31 5.11
C MET A 1 -41.92 20.49 4.11
N GLN A 2 -40.87 19.66 4.26
CA GLN A 2 -39.81 19.22 3.32
C GLN A 2 -39.31 20.20 2.25
N ARG A 3 -37.98 20.41 2.13
CA ARG A 3 -37.10 20.18 0.94
C ARG A 3 -35.62 20.29 1.42
N GLN A 4 -34.97 19.16 1.72
CA GLN A 4 -34.13 18.31 0.86
C GLN A 4 -32.63 18.62 1.05
N GLY A 5 -31.95 17.68 1.70
CA GLY A 5 -30.51 17.71 1.95
C GLY A 5 -29.72 17.46 0.68
N ASN A 6 -28.57 18.13 0.57
CA ASN A 6 -27.65 18.02 -0.54
C ASN A 6 -26.68 16.85 -0.27
N GLU A 7 -27.00 15.66 -0.76
CA GLU A 7 -26.15 14.48 -0.71
C GLU A 7 -25.10 14.55 -1.83
N ARG A 8 -23.82 14.39 -1.46
CA ARG A 8 -22.68 14.38 -2.39
C ARG A 8 -22.80 13.18 -3.33
N PRO A 9 -22.58 13.34 -4.65
CA PRO A 9 -22.55 12.21 -5.55
C PRO A 9 -21.28 11.39 -5.29
N HIS A 10 -21.43 10.10 -4.97
CA HIS A 10 -20.35 9.14 -5.01
C HIS A 10 -20.08 8.81 -6.48
N HIS A 11 -18.84 9.03 -6.93
CA HIS A 11 -18.40 8.68 -8.29
C HIS A 11 -18.58 7.18 -8.52
N GLY A 12 -19.32 6.83 -9.57
CA GLY A 12 -19.48 5.45 -10.04
C GLY A 12 -18.14 4.89 -10.49
N HIS A 13 -17.86 3.67 -10.06
CA HIS A 13 -16.73 2.89 -10.54
C HIS A 13 -17.04 2.45 -11.98
N SER A 14 -16.25 2.93 -12.93
CA SER A 14 -16.36 2.57 -14.34
C SER A 14 -16.10 1.08 -14.53
N GLU A 15 -16.96 0.47 -15.33
CA GLU A 15 -16.96 -0.94 -15.71
C GLU A 15 -15.70 -1.24 -16.52
N HIS A 16 -14.71 -1.91 -15.89
CA HIS A 16 -13.52 -2.39 -16.58
C HIS A 16 -13.89 -3.61 -17.43
N GLY A 17 -13.85 -3.43 -18.75
CA GLY A 17 -14.12 -4.45 -19.75
C GLY A 17 -13.00 -5.48 -19.94
N ASP A 18 -13.42 -6.74 -19.93
CA ASP A 18 -13.05 -7.86 -20.82
C ASP A 18 -11.57 -8.22 -21.05
N ALA A 19 -11.07 -9.00 -20.08
CA ALA A 19 -10.47 -10.33 -20.24
C ALA A 19 -9.39 -10.58 -21.31
N GLU A 20 -8.13 -10.65 -20.84
CA GLU A 20 -7.20 -11.76 -21.12
C GLU A 20 -6.39 -12.03 -19.84
N HIS A 21 -7.06 -12.36 -18.73
CA HIS A 21 -6.41 -12.76 -17.48
C HIS A 21 -6.07 -14.26 -17.56
N GLY A 22 -4.80 -14.56 -17.85
CA GLY A 22 -4.26 -15.91 -17.77
C GLY A 22 -4.42 -16.50 -16.37
N ASN A 23 -4.99 -17.70 -16.29
CA ASN A 23 -5.14 -18.56 -15.11
C ASN A 23 -5.48 -17.83 -13.79
N ALA A 24 -6.74 -17.42 -13.66
CA ALA A 24 -7.30 -16.65 -12.54
C ALA A 24 -7.39 -17.40 -11.17
N ASP A 25 -6.71 -18.53 -11.01
CA ASP A 25 -6.76 -19.35 -9.80
C ASP A 25 -5.59 -19.08 -8.82
N ASP A 26 -4.59 -18.27 -9.22
CA ASP A 26 -3.41 -17.93 -8.40
C ASP A 26 -3.35 -16.45 -7.95
N GLU A 27 -4.35 -15.62 -8.26
CA GLU A 27 -4.37 -14.19 -7.89
C GLU A 27 -5.13 -13.94 -6.58
N LEU A 28 -4.39 -13.73 -5.49
CA LEU A 28 -4.94 -13.35 -4.18
C LEU A 28 -5.06 -11.83 -4.06
N ILE A 29 -6.30 -11.32 -4.05
CA ILE A 29 -6.60 -9.89 -3.81
C ILE A 29 -7.00 -9.65 -2.35
N ILE A 30 -6.31 -8.74 -1.67
CA ILE A 30 -6.57 -8.36 -0.27
C ILE A 30 -7.20 -6.96 -0.22
N ASP A 31 -8.49 -6.90 0.13
CA ASP A 31 -9.20 -5.63 0.35
C ASP A 31 -9.05 -5.16 1.80
N CYS A 32 -8.13 -4.22 2.01
CA CYS A 32 -7.89 -3.61 3.31
C CYS A 32 -9.06 -2.75 3.81
N ASP A 33 -9.92 -2.21 2.95
CA ASP A 33 -11.03 -1.34 3.38
C ASP A 33 -12.22 -2.13 3.93
N ARG A 34 -12.39 -3.39 3.49
CA ARG A 34 -13.39 -4.32 4.04
C ARG A 34 -12.86 -5.24 5.15
N CYS A 35 -11.56 -5.20 5.44
CA CYS A 35 -10.94 -6.11 6.40
C CYS A 35 -11.38 -5.83 7.84
N ARG A 36 -12.15 -6.76 8.43
CA ARG A 36 -12.73 -6.63 9.79
C ARG A 36 -11.68 -6.57 10.91
N VAL A 37 -10.47 -7.07 10.67
CA VAL A 37 -9.37 -7.08 11.66
C VAL A 37 -8.35 -5.96 11.43
N ARG A 38 -8.55 -5.09 10.42
CA ARG A 38 -7.68 -3.95 10.16
C ARG A 38 -7.65 -3.02 11.38
N GLY A 39 -6.46 -2.62 11.79
CA GLY A 39 -6.23 -1.85 13.02
C GLY A 39 -6.13 -2.73 14.26
N ASP A 40 -7.21 -3.42 14.62
CA ASP A 40 -7.32 -4.12 15.92
C ASP A 40 -6.33 -5.29 16.07
N ALA A 41 -6.18 -6.11 15.03
CA ALA A 41 -5.34 -7.31 15.05
C ALA A 41 -4.53 -7.50 13.76
N CYS A 42 -4.46 -6.48 12.90
CA CYS A 42 -3.82 -6.57 11.60
C CYS A 42 -2.33 -6.93 11.67
N ARG A 43 -1.64 -6.51 12.74
CA ARG A 43 -0.24 -6.82 13.03
C ARG A 43 0.01 -8.30 13.32
N ASP A 44 -0.98 -8.99 13.88
CA ASP A 44 -0.94 -10.40 14.25
C ASP A 44 -1.68 -11.29 13.21
N CYS A 45 -2.08 -10.70 12.07
CA CYS A 45 -2.74 -11.40 10.97
C CYS A 45 -1.71 -12.04 10.03
N VAL A 46 -2.06 -13.16 9.38
CA VAL A 46 -1.18 -13.86 8.42
C VAL A 46 -0.71 -12.97 7.26
N VAL A 47 -1.43 -11.90 6.94
CA VAL A 47 -1.05 -10.94 5.90
C VAL A 47 0.32 -10.31 6.15
N SER A 48 0.68 -10.01 7.41
CA SER A 48 2.00 -9.46 7.75
C SER A 48 3.13 -10.47 7.52
N VAL A 49 2.83 -11.77 7.60
CA VAL A 49 3.77 -12.87 7.30
C VAL A 49 3.94 -13.04 5.79
N LEU A 50 2.84 -12.97 5.03
CA LEU A 50 2.85 -13.18 3.59
C LEU A 50 3.54 -12.05 2.82
N LEU A 51 3.34 -10.80 3.27
CA LEU A 51 3.89 -9.63 2.58
C LEU A 51 5.27 -9.22 3.09
N GLY A 52 5.68 -9.70 4.27
CA GLY A 52 6.90 -9.24 4.94
C GLY A 52 6.84 -7.74 5.28
N PRO A 53 7.90 -7.19 5.91
CA PRO A 53 8.06 -5.74 5.96
C PRO A 53 8.17 -5.20 4.52
N PRO A 54 7.64 -4.00 4.22
CA PRO A 54 7.85 -3.38 2.92
C PRO A 54 9.35 -3.35 2.60
N PRO A 55 9.77 -3.67 1.36
CA PRO A 55 11.17 -3.54 0.97
C PRO A 55 11.58 -2.07 1.18
N GLU A 56 12.56 -1.87 2.06
CA GLU A 56 13.16 -0.60 2.48
C GLU A 56 12.31 0.66 2.24
N LEU A 57 11.59 1.09 3.29
CA LEU A 57 10.91 2.37 3.30
C LEU A 57 11.94 3.53 3.38
N ARG A 58 12.43 3.97 2.23
CA ARG A 58 13.25 5.19 2.11
C ARG A 58 12.36 6.42 2.00
N TRP A 59 12.53 7.35 2.92
CA TRP A 59 11.98 8.69 2.77
C TRP A 59 13.06 9.64 2.28
N ASP A 60 12.72 10.51 1.35
CA ASP A 60 13.55 11.66 1.03
C ASP A 60 13.20 12.87 1.92
N GLU A 61 13.94 13.97 1.74
CA GLU A 61 13.71 15.19 2.53
C GLU A 61 12.34 15.82 2.27
N THR A 62 11.85 15.72 1.04
CA THR A 62 10.54 16.25 0.63
C THR A 62 9.40 15.50 1.31
N GLU A 63 9.57 14.19 1.52
CA GLU A 63 8.61 13.34 2.20
C GLU A 63 8.71 13.44 3.72
N ARG A 64 9.91 13.61 4.28
CA ARG A 64 10.12 13.78 5.74
C ARG A 64 9.49 15.05 6.27
N ARG A 65 9.69 16.17 5.56
CA ARG A 65 9.29 17.50 6.05
C ARG A 65 7.79 17.62 6.37
N PRO A 66 6.84 17.14 5.54
CA PRO A 66 5.42 17.11 5.89
C PRO A 66 5.16 16.33 7.17
N VAL A 67 5.81 15.18 7.35
CA VAL A 67 5.52 14.32 8.49
C VAL A 67 6.10 14.89 9.77
N ASP A 68 7.26 15.56 9.71
CA ASP A 68 7.79 16.32 10.83
C ASP A 68 6.83 17.45 11.24
N ALA A 69 6.25 18.18 10.27
CA ALA A 69 5.25 19.20 10.58
C ALA A 69 3.98 18.62 11.23
N LEU A 70 3.56 17.41 10.82
CA LEU A 70 2.45 16.70 11.47
C LEU A 70 2.81 16.28 12.90
N ALA A 71 4.06 15.89 13.13
CA ALA A 71 4.56 15.48 14.44
C ALA A 71 4.71 16.66 15.40
N ASP A 72 5.26 17.78 14.93
CA ASP A 72 5.35 19.05 15.67
C ASP A 72 3.95 19.56 16.07
N GLY A 73 2.95 19.32 15.21
CA GLY A 73 1.55 19.60 15.50
C GLY A 73 0.86 18.57 16.42
N GLY A 74 1.54 17.49 16.81
CA GLY A 74 1.00 16.45 17.70
C GLY A 74 0.00 15.49 17.04
N MET A 75 -0.11 15.49 15.71
CA MET A 75 -1.04 14.61 14.98
C MET A 75 -0.48 13.21 14.76
N VAL A 76 0.84 13.07 14.74
CA VAL A 76 1.55 11.79 14.63
C VAL A 76 2.74 11.76 15.58
N PRO A 77 3.23 10.59 16.00
CA PRO A 77 4.52 10.48 16.70
C PRO A 77 5.68 10.84 15.76
N HIS A 78 6.75 11.45 16.29
CA HIS A 78 7.99 11.64 15.53
C HIS A 78 8.57 10.30 15.06
N LEU A 79 8.99 10.23 13.80
CA LEU A 79 9.60 9.02 13.27
C LEU A 79 10.95 8.76 13.94
N ARG A 80 11.09 7.54 14.44
CA ARG A 80 12.36 6.99 14.93
C ARG A 80 12.88 6.04 13.87
N LEU A 81 13.37 6.59 12.76
CA LEU A 81 13.97 5.79 11.70
C LEU A 81 15.28 5.21 12.23
N VAL A 82 15.37 3.89 12.32
CA VAL A 82 16.62 3.19 12.57
C VAL A 82 17.26 2.97 11.20
N PRO A 83 18.49 3.46 10.97
CA PRO A 83 19.20 3.16 9.73
C PRO A 83 19.31 1.64 9.57
N VAL A 84 18.78 1.13 8.46
CA VAL A 84 19.01 -0.24 8.02
C VAL A 84 20.06 -0.14 6.93
N GLU A 85 21.20 -0.81 7.12
CA GLU A 85 22.19 -0.94 6.06
C GLU A 85 21.52 -1.69 4.90
N PRO A 86 21.62 -1.21 3.64
CA PRO A 86 20.98 -1.87 2.52
C PRO A 86 21.46 -3.32 2.43
N VAL A 87 20.52 -4.25 2.35
CA VAL A 87 20.86 -5.64 2.06
C VAL A 87 21.02 -5.72 0.55
N GLU A 88 22.25 -5.96 0.08
CA GLU A 88 22.59 -6.21 -1.32
C GLU A 88 21.80 -7.44 -1.82
N THR A 89 20.56 -7.20 -2.23
CA THR A 89 19.69 -8.22 -2.81
C THR A 89 20.17 -8.40 -4.23
N GLY A 90 20.93 -9.47 -4.46
CA GLY A 90 21.53 -9.76 -5.77
C GLY A 90 20.50 -9.61 -6.88
N GLU A 91 20.81 -8.73 -7.83
CA GLU A 91 20.00 -8.48 -9.02
C GLU A 91 19.79 -9.80 -9.78
N PRO A 92 18.55 -10.16 -10.16
CA PRO A 92 18.35 -11.27 -11.09
C PRO A 92 18.96 -10.85 -12.42
N THR A 93 20.09 -11.48 -12.78
CA THR A 93 20.72 -11.24 -14.07
C THR A 93 19.76 -11.68 -15.18
N ASP A 94 19.34 -10.74 -16.02
CA ASP A 94 18.67 -11.03 -17.29
C ASP A 94 19.69 -11.68 -18.23
N ASP A 95 19.98 -12.96 -17.99
CA ASP A 95 20.76 -13.80 -18.89
C ASP A 95 19.84 -14.29 -20.02
N GLY A 96 19.56 -13.39 -20.96
CA GLY A 96 19.55 -13.79 -22.37
C GLY A 96 18.20 -13.83 -23.08
N ARG A 97 17.51 -12.68 -23.20
CA ARG A 97 16.56 -12.50 -24.31
C ARG A 97 17.27 -11.96 -25.57
N ARG A 98 17.96 -12.86 -26.28
CA ARG A 98 18.38 -12.68 -27.68
C ARG A 98 17.56 -13.60 -28.58
N ALA A 99 16.56 -13.04 -29.25
CA ALA A 99 15.91 -13.58 -30.45
C ALA A 99 15.38 -12.35 -31.20
N GLY A 100 15.64 -12.13 -32.48
CA GLY A 100 16.12 -12.94 -33.59
C GLY A 100 15.59 -12.24 -34.83
#